data_AF-A0A7S0LZZ9-F1
#
_entry.id   AF-A0A7S0LZZ9-F1
#
_cell.length_a   1.000
_cell.length_b   1.000
_cell.length_c   1.000
_cell.angle_alpha   90.00
_cell.angle_beta   90.00
_cell.angle_gamma   90.00
#
_symmetry.space_group_name_H-M   'P 1'
#
loop_
_entity.id
_entity.type
_entity.pdbx_description
1 polymer ?
#
loop_
_entity_poly.entity_id
_entity_poly.type
_entity_poly.pdbx_seq_one_letter_code
_entity_poly.pdbx_strand_id
1 'polypeptide(L)'
;SNENAKNGVWTEVLSKAGRDAASLPADLVAALKEGRNTVEALNRYLKLEKVLLLRPFLSIKPFRDRLIADDGFMNKVAIELIIGGAAQIMAEKQNRGEAFWKEMDFVVAGVATCLLANFAAVYLAAPTLGAAAVATGGGTAGARF
;
A
#
# COMPACT_ATOMS: atom_id res chain seq x y z
N SER A 1 -22.94 2.80 -12.38
CA SER A 1 -23.04 3.76 -11.25
C SER A 1 -23.35 2.94 -10.01
N ASN A 2 -22.49 2.98 -8.98
CA ASN A 2 -22.59 2.11 -7.80
C ASN A 2 -23.82 2.50 -6.96
N GLU A 3 -24.75 1.56 -6.76
CA GLU A 3 -26.01 1.77 -6.03
C GLU A 3 -25.76 2.25 -4.59
N ASN A 4 -24.65 1.80 -3.98
CA ASN A 4 -24.21 2.21 -2.64
C ASN A 4 -23.85 3.71 -2.52
N ALA A 5 -23.40 4.34 -3.61
CA ALA A 5 -23.08 5.77 -3.63
C ALA A 5 -24.35 6.64 -3.69
N LYS A 6 -25.38 6.16 -4.40
CA LYS A 6 -26.68 6.84 -4.49
C LYS A 6 -27.49 6.72 -3.22
N ASN A 7 -27.37 5.59 -2.50
CA ASN A 7 -28.16 5.30 -1.31
C ASN A 7 -27.56 5.88 -0.02
N GLY A 8 -26.45 6.63 -0.09
CA GLY A 8 -25.85 7.27 1.09
C GLY A 8 -25.18 6.29 2.07
N VAL A 9 -25.00 5.01 1.71
CA VAL A 9 -24.48 3.95 2.61
C VAL A 9 -23.12 4.33 3.23
N TRP A 10 -22.27 5.03 2.49
CA TRP A 10 -20.97 5.50 3.01
C TRP A 10 -21.12 6.54 4.13
N THR A 11 -22.19 7.35 4.13
CA THR A 11 -22.47 8.31 5.23
C THR A 11 -22.91 7.59 6.50
N GLU A 12 -23.66 6.49 6.39
CA GLU A 12 -24.01 5.66 7.54
C GLU A 12 -22.76 5.03 8.18
N VAL A 13 -21.82 4.57 7.35
CA VAL A 13 -20.54 4.02 7.83
C VAL A 13 -19.71 5.09 8.55
N LEU A 14 -19.66 6.32 8.02
CA LEU A 14 -19.00 7.44 8.70
C LEU A 14 -19.68 7.76 10.04
N SER A 15 -21.01 7.85 10.06
CA SER A 15 -21.80 8.10 11.27
C SER A 15 -21.53 7.05 12.35
N LYS A 16 -21.56 5.76 11.99
CA LYS A 16 -21.21 4.64 12.90
C LYS A 16 -19.77 4.69 13.40
N ALA A 17 -18.86 5.23 12.60
CA ALA A 17 -17.46 5.45 13.00
C ALA A 17 -17.27 6.72 13.85
N GLY A 18 -18.32 7.52 14.09
CA GLY A 18 -18.23 8.80 14.80
C GLY A 18 -17.46 9.85 13.99
N ARG A 19 -17.48 9.75 12.66
CA ARG A 19 -16.72 10.58 11.73
C ARG A 19 -17.62 11.37 10.83
N ASP A 20 -17.15 12.55 10.46
CA ASP A 20 -17.79 13.39 9.46
C ASP A 20 -17.00 13.38 8.14
N ALA A 21 -17.67 13.63 7.04
CA ALA A 21 -17.06 13.73 5.72
C ALA A 21 -15.94 14.79 5.67
N ALA A 22 -16.04 15.87 6.46
CA ALA A 22 -15.00 16.88 6.55
C ALA A 22 -13.69 16.36 7.17
N SER A 23 -13.74 15.25 7.90
CA SER A 23 -12.57 14.62 8.52
C SER A 23 -11.80 13.68 7.58
N LEU A 24 -12.26 13.50 6.35
CA LEU A 24 -11.63 12.67 5.32
C LEU A 24 -10.98 13.54 4.25
N PRO A 25 -10.00 13.01 3.50
CA PRO A 25 -9.45 13.70 2.35
C PRO A 25 -10.55 14.00 1.31
N ALA A 26 -10.59 15.24 0.84
CA ALA A 26 -11.65 15.73 -0.05
C ALA A 26 -11.80 14.88 -1.32
N ASP A 27 -10.69 14.36 -1.85
CA ASP A 27 -10.67 13.54 -3.06
C ASP A 27 -11.24 12.13 -2.82
N LEU A 28 -11.06 11.57 -1.62
CA LEU A 28 -11.69 10.32 -1.21
C LEU A 28 -13.21 10.49 -1.07
N VAL A 29 -13.67 11.60 -0.48
CA VAL A 29 -15.09 11.93 -0.36
C VAL A 29 -15.74 12.13 -1.74
N ALA A 30 -15.07 12.86 -2.64
CA ALA A 30 -15.56 13.03 -4.02
C ALA A 30 -15.70 11.68 -4.74
N ALA A 31 -14.69 10.80 -4.64
CA ALA A 31 -14.74 9.48 -5.24
C ALA A 31 -15.83 8.57 -4.65
N LEU A 32 -16.16 8.71 -3.35
CA LEU A 32 -17.28 8.00 -2.72
C LEU A 32 -18.63 8.52 -3.24
N LYS A 33 -18.81 9.85 -3.35
CA LYS A 33 -20.03 10.48 -3.89
C LYS A 33 -20.30 10.08 -5.33
N GLU A 34 -19.26 10.01 -6.15
CA GLU A 34 -19.35 9.60 -7.56
C GLU A 34 -19.46 8.08 -7.75
N GLY A 35 -19.35 7.30 -6.67
CA GLY A 35 -19.37 5.84 -6.70
C GLY A 35 -18.17 5.20 -7.39
N ARG A 36 -17.06 5.94 -7.51
CA ARG A 36 -15.77 5.44 -8.00
C ARG A 36 -15.04 4.61 -6.94
N ASN A 37 -15.27 4.89 -5.66
CA ASN A 37 -14.76 4.11 -4.53
C ASN A 37 -15.89 3.41 -3.79
N THR A 38 -15.59 2.25 -3.21
CA THR A 38 -16.56 1.42 -2.49
C THR A 38 -16.55 1.69 -0.98
N VAL A 39 -17.56 1.16 -0.27
CA VAL A 39 -17.67 1.26 1.19
C VAL A 39 -16.53 0.47 1.86
N GLU A 40 -16.05 -0.61 1.24
CA GLU A 40 -14.89 -1.37 1.70
C GLU A 40 -13.62 -0.51 1.67
N ALA A 41 -13.40 0.28 0.62
CA ALA A 41 -12.28 1.22 0.55
C ALA A 41 -12.34 2.26 1.68
N LEU A 42 -13.54 2.76 2.02
CA LEU A 42 -13.74 3.63 3.17
C LEU A 42 -13.40 2.94 4.49
N ASN A 43 -13.90 1.73 4.72
CA ASN A 43 -13.61 0.95 5.92
C ASN A 43 -12.11 0.68 6.08
N ARG A 44 -11.41 0.38 4.97
CA ARG A 44 -9.95 0.23 4.95
C ARG A 44 -9.24 1.50 5.35
N TYR A 45 -9.64 2.66 4.80
CA TYR A 45 -9.09 3.95 5.20
C TYR A 45 -9.22 4.19 6.71
N LEU A 46 -10.43 3.99 7.26
CA LEU A 46 -10.71 4.16 8.69
C LEU A 46 -9.90 3.18 9.57
N LYS A 47 -9.66 1.96 9.10
CA LYS A 47 -8.80 0.99 9.78
C LYS A 47 -7.34 1.44 9.80
N LEU A 48 -6.82 1.88 8.66
CA LEU A 48 -5.43 2.33 8.53
C LEU A 48 -5.15 3.60 9.35
N GLU A 49 -6.12 4.50 9.46
CA GLU A 49 -5.98 5.75 10.20
C GLU A 49 -5.77 5.54 11.72
N LYS A 50 -6.24 4.40 12.25
CA LYS A 50 -6.00 4.00 13.65
C LYS A 50 -4.54 3.61 13.89
N VAL A 51 -3.78 3.29 12.84
CA VAL A 51 -2.36 2.92 12.95
C VAL A 51 -1.51 4.19 12.91
N LEU A 52 -0.99 4.60 14.07
CA LEU A 52 -0.26 5.87 14.21
C LEU A 52 0.89 6.04 13.21
N LEU A 53 1.63 4.96 12.95
CA LEU A 53 2.76 4.95 12.02
C LEU A 53 2.35 5.16 10.56
N LEU A 54 1.11 4.85 10.18
CA LEU A 54 0.63 4.99 8.80
C LEU A 54 -0.02 6.35 8.52
N ARG A 55 -0.33 7.15 9.54
CA ARG A 55 -1.05 8.43 9.37
C ARG A 55 -0.35 9.40 8.42
N PRO A 56 0.98 9.64 8.49
CA PRO A 56 1.65 10.53 7.55
C PRO A 56 1.53 10.03 6.10
N PHE A 57 1.56 8.72 5.92
CA PHE A 57 1.45 8.07 4.62
C PHE A 57 0.03 8.15 4.04
N LEU A 58 -1.00 8.18 4.90
CA LEU A 58 -2.38 8.42 4.49
C LEU A 58 -2.64 9.86 4.03
N SER A 59 -1.81 10.83 4.42
CA SER A 59 -1.90 12.20 3.92
C SER A 59 -1.35 12.34 2.49
N ILE A 60 -0.53 11.39 2.03
CA ILE A 60 0.10 11.41 0.71
C ILE A 60 -0.75 10.57 -0.25
N LYS A 61 -1.51 11.23 -1.14
CA LYS A 61 -2.47 10.55 -2.05
C LYS A 61 -1.90 9.32 -2.77
N PRO A 62 -0.74 9.36 -3.47
CA PRO A 62 -0.21 8.20 -4.18
C PRO A 62 0.06 6.97 -3.29
N PHE A 63 0.38 7.19 -2.03
CA PHE A 63 0.66 6.14 -1.06
C PHE A 63 -0.61 5.67 -0.36
N ARG A 64 -1.47 6.62 0.05
CA ARG A 64 -2.80 6.36 0.58
C ARG A 64 -3.62 5.48 -0.36
N ASP A 65 -3.61 5.77 -1.66
CA ASP A 65 -4.40 5.02 -2.65
C ASP A 65 -3.91 3.57 -2.79
N ARG A 66 -2.62 3.29 -2.57
CA ARG A 66 -2.07 1.92 -2.54
C ARG A 66 -2.41 1.20 -1.24
N LEU A 67 -2.27 1.90 -0.10
CA LEU A 67 -2.62 1.37 1.21
C LEU A 67 -4.10 0.96 1.29
N ILE A 68 -5.00 1.75 0.71
CA ILE A 68 -6.44 1.42 0.71
C ILE A 68 -6.75 0.31 -0.31
N ALA A 69 -6.06 0.27 -1.45
CA ALA A 69 -6.32 -0.73 -2.48
C ALA A 69 -5.79 -2.13 -2.11
N ASP A 70 -4.67 -2.23 -1.41
CA ASP A 70 -3.98 -3.47 -1.07
C ASP A 70 -3.73 -3.60 0.44
N ASP A 71 -4.53 -4.46 1.09
CA ASP A 71 -4.44 -4.74 2.52
C ASP A 71 -3.06 -5.29 2.95
N GLY A 72 -2.32 -5.90 2.01
CA GLY A 72 -1.01 -6.49 2.24
C GLY A 72 0.16 -5.57 1.86
N PHE A 73 -0.08 -4.34 1.39
CA PHE A 73 0.97 -3.50 0.80
C PHE A 73 2.16 -3.29 1.73
N MET A 74 1.92 -2.87 2.98
CA MET A 74 3.00 -2.66 3.97
C MET A 74 3.69 -3.95 4.37
N ASN A 75 2.97 -5.07 4.41
CA ASN A 75 3.56 -6.38 4.69
C ASN A 75 4.51 -6.79 3.56
N LYS A 76 4.12 -6.58 2.30
CA LYS A 76 4.96 -6.84 1.13
C LYS A 76 6.23 -6.00 1.16
N VAL A 77 6.09 -4.69 1.43
CA VAL A 77 7.24 -3.79 1.56
C VAL A 77 8.18 -4.28 2.68
N ALA A 78 7.64 -4.62 3.85
CA ALA A 78 8.46 -5.09 4.97
C ALA A 78 9.20 -6.40 4.63
N ILE A 79 8.50 -7.37 4.05
CA ILE A 79 9.08 -8.67 3.68
C ILE A 79 10.21 -8.49 2.65
N GLU A 80 9.99 -7.71 1.59
CA GLU A 80 11.00 -7.51 0.53
C GLU A 80 12.22 -6.73 1.00
N LEU A 81 12.04 -5.74 1.90
CA LEU A 81 13.18 -5.01 2.48
C LEU A 81 13.99 -5.90 3.43
N ILE A 82 13.33 -6.75 4.23
CA ILE A 82 14.02 -7.66 5.14
C ILE A 82 14.77 -8.74 4.35
N ILE A 83 14.08 -9.45 3.45
CA ILE A 83 14.66 -10.57 2.70
C ILE A 83 15.73 -10.05 1.73
N GLY A 84 15.42 -9.03 0.93
CA GLY A 84 16.37 -8.50 -0.04
C GLY A 84 17.54 -7.77 0.60
N GLY A 85 17.30 -7.01 1.67
CA GLY A 85 18.37 -6.38 2.44
C GLY A 85 19.33 -7.40 3.06
N ALA A 86 18.80 -8.45 3.69
CA ALA A 86 19.62 -9.53 4.23
C ALA A 86 20.42 -10.25 3.13
N ALA A 87 19.80 -10.55 1.99
CA ALA A 87 20.47 -11.16 0.85
C ALA A 87 21.61 -10.27 0.32
N GLN A 88 21.39 -8.97 0.18
CA GLN A 88 22.43 -8.04 -0.28
C GLN A 88 23.59 -7.94 0.71
N ILE A 89 23.31 -7.85 2.02
CA ILE A 89 24.36 -7.84 3.04
C ILE A 89 25.19 -9.12 2.99
N MET A 90 24.54 -10.27 2.82
CA MET A 90 25.24 -11.55 2.67
C MET A 90 26.09 -11.60 1.40
N ALA A 91 25.58 -11.07 0.28
CA ALA A 91 26.32 -11.00 -0.98
C ALA A 91 27.55 -10.09 -0.88
N GLU A 92 27.41 -8.89 -0.29
CA GLU A 92 28.53 -7.97 -0.06
C GLU A 92 29.59 -8.59 0.85
N LYS A 93 29.16 -9.29 1.92
CA LYS A 93 30.08 -9.99 2.83
C LYS A 93 30.85 -11.10 2.12
N GLN A 94 30.20 -11.88 1.26
CA GLN A 94 30.84 -12.94 0.48
C GLN A 94 31.81 -12.40 -0.57
N ASN A 95 31.43 -11.34 -1.29
CA ASN A 95 32.25 -10.75 -2.34
C ASN A 95 33.50 -10.05 -1.79
N ARG A 96 33.39 -9.37 -0.65
CA ARG A 96 34.46 -8.51 -0.11
C ARG A 96 35.31 -9.18 0.97
N GLY A 97 34.81 -10.24 1.61
CA GLY A 97 35.54 -10.98 2.64
C GLY A 97 36.09 -10.05 3.74
N GLU A 98 37.41 -10.06 3.92
CA GLU A 98 38.10 -9.23 4.93
C GLU A 98 38.03 -7.72 4.65
N ALA A 99 37.80 -7.31 3.40
CA ALA A 99 37.67 -5.90 3.02
C ALA A 99 36.27 -5.33 3.30
N PHE A 100 35.30 -6.15 3.72
CA PHE A 100 33.92 -5.71 3.98
C PHE A 100 33.84 -4.50 4.92
N TRP A 101 34.61 -4.52 6.01
CA TRP A 101 34.64 -3.42 6.97
C TRP A 101 35.47 -2.22 6.50
N LYS A 102 36.39 -2.42 5.54
CA LYS A 102 37.23 -1.37 4.96
C LYS A 102 36.49 -0.57 3.89
N GLU A 103 35.54 -1.21 3.21
CA GLU A 103 34.74 -0.64 2.11
C GLU A 103 33.27 -0.44 2.52
N MET A 104 33.04 -0.04 3.78
CA MET A 104 31.71 0.10 4.36
C MET A 104 30.83 1.09 3.59
N ASP A 105 31.41 2.14 3.02
CA ASP A 105 30.74 3.11 2.16
C ASP A 105 30.15 2.45 0.91
N PHE A 106 30.91 1.58 0.24
CA PHE A 106 30.43 0.81 -0.90
C PHE A 106 29.39 -0.24 -0.51
N VAL A 107 29.56 -0.90 0.64
CA VAL A 107 28.57 -1.85 1.17
C VAL A 107 27.24 -1.15 1.44
N VAL A 108 27.28 -0.01 2.14
CA VAL A 108 26.08 0.78 2.45
C VAL A 108 25.43 1.29 1.16
N ALA A 109 26.21 1.74 0.17
CA ALA A 109 25.68 2.15 -1.12
C ALA A 109 25.00 1.00 -1.88
N GLY A 110 25.59 -0.19 -1.89
CA GLY A 110 25.03 -1.39 -2.51
C GLY A 110 23.72 -1.82 -1.84
N VAL A 111 23.71 -1.87 -0.50
CA VAL A 111 22.49 -2.19 0.28
C VAL A 111 21.41 -1.14 0.08
N ALA A 112 21.74 0.15 0.13
CA ALA A 112 20.77 1.22 -0.10
C ALA A 112 20.15 1.14 -1.51
N THR A 113 20.97 0.89 -2.53
CA THR A 113 20.51 0.72 -3.92
C THR A 113 19.57 -0.48 -4.05
N CYS A 114 19.91 -1.62 -3.43
CA CYS A 114 19.06 -2.80 -3.41
C CYS A 114 17.71 -2.54 -2.72
N LEU A 115 17.72 -1.90 -1.54
CA LEU A 115 16.49 -1.58 -0.80
C LEU A 115 15.59 -0.63 -1.58
N LEU A 116 16.16 0.38 -2.26
CA LEU A 116 15.41 1.30 -3.12
C LEU A 116 14.77 0.57 -4.31
N ALA A 117 15.50 -0.34 -4.95
CA ALA A 117 14.99 -1.15 -6.05
C ALA A 117 13.85 -2.06 -5.60
N ASN A 118 13.99 -2.73 -4.45
CA ASN A 118 12.95 -3.60 -3.90
C ASN A 118 11.71 -2.81 -3.50
N PHE A 119 11.88 -1.67 -2.83
CA PHE A 119 10.77 -0.78 -2.52
C PHE A 119 10.05 -0.34 -3.80
N ALA A 120 10.79 0.10 -4.82
CA ALA A 120 10.21 0.55 -6.09
C ALA A 120 9.45 -0.59 -6.78
N ALA A 121 9.98 -1.82 -6.79
CA ALA A 121 9.31 -2.98 -7.37
C ALA A 121 7.96 -3.26 -6.68
N VAL A 122 7.93 -3.26 -5.34
CA VAL A 122 6.68 -3.47 -4.58
C VAL A 122 5.71 -2.29 -4.75
N TYR A 123 6.21 -1.06 -4.69
CA TYR A 123 5.40 0.15 -4.83
C TYR A 123 4.74 0.26 -6.20
N LEU A 124 5.48 -0.07 -7.27
CA LEU A 124 4.95 -0.03 -8.64
C LEU A 124 4.01 -1.20 -8.94
N ALA A 125 4.24 -2.37 -8.34
CA ALA A 125 3.34 -3.53 -8.48
C ALA A 125 2.03 -3.39 -7.68
N ALA A 126 2.01 -2.53 -6.66
CA ALA A 126 0.82 -2.35 -5.83
C ALA A 126 -0.33 -1.66 -6.62
N PRO A 127 -1.56 -2.20 -6.55
CA PRO A 127 -2.71 -1.59 -7.20
C PRO A 127 -3.02 -0.23 -6.57
N THR A 128 -3.70 0.63 -7.33
CA THR A 128 -4.15 1.94 -6.87
C THR A 128 -5.68 2.03 -6.87
N LEU A 129 -6.24 2.86 -6.00
CA LEU A 129 -7.66 3.20 -6.05
C LEU A 129 -8.03 3.75 -7.44
N GLY A 130 -9.04 3.14 -8.07
CA GLY A 130 -9.44 3.41 -9.46
C GLY A 130 -8.91 2.39 -10.47
N ALA A 131 -7.72 1.81 -10.26
CA ALA A 131 -7.22 0.68 -11.06
C ALA A 131 -7.75 -0.68 -10.54
N ALA A 132 -7.98 -0.80 -9.22
CA ALA A 132 -8.51 -2.01 -8.60
C ALA A 132 -9.92 -2.40 -9.09
N ALA A 133 -10.69 -1.45 -9.63
CA ALA A 133 -11.99 -1.73 -10.26
C ALA A 133 -11.87 -2.64 -11.48
N VAL A 134 -10.69 -2.71 -12.11
CA VAL A 134 -10.40 -3.62 -13.24
C VAL A 134 -9.93 -4.99 -12.75
N ALA A 135 -9.31 -5.09 -11.57
CA ALA A 135 -8.73 -6.33 -11.06
C ALA A 135 -9.78 -7.31 -10.49
N THR A 136 -10.93 -6.82 -10.00
CA THR A 136 -12.06 -7.68 -9.58
C THR A 136 -12.88 -8.25 -10.74
N GLY A 137 -12.47 -8.01 -11.99
CA GLY A 137 -13.01 -8.68 -13.19
C GLY A 137 -12.27 -9.97 -13.58
N GLY A 138 -11.30 -10.44 -12.79
CA GLY A 138 -10.63 -11.73 -12.98
C GLY A 138 -11.52 -12.88 -12.52
N GLY A 139 -12.42 -13.31 -13.40
CA GLY A 139 -13.35 -14.41 -13.16
C GLY A 139 -12.67 -15.69 -12.64
N THR A 140 -13.38 -16.35 -11.74
CA THR A 140 -13.24 -17.75 -11.38
C THR A 140 -13.21 -18.62 -12.64
N ALA A 141 -12.03 -18.96 -13.14
CA ALA A 141 -11.83 -20.12 -13.99
C ALA A 141 -11.52 -21.31 -13.06
N GLY A 142 -12.51 -22.17 -12.88
CA GLY A 142 -12.34 -23.40 -12.11
C GLY A 142 -11.27 -24.28 -12.74
N ALA A 143 -10.21 -24.53 -11.98
CA ALA A 143 -9.38 -25.71 -12.15
C ALA A 143 -9.81 -26.72 -11.08
N ARG A 144 -10.65 -27.67 -11.50
CA ARG A 144 -10.83 -28.94 -10.80
C ARG A 144 -9.60 -29.78 -11.11
N PHE A 145 -8.91 -30.23 -10.07
CA PHE A 145 -8.12 -31.47 -10.12
C PHE A 145 -8.97 -32.59 -9.52
#